data_AF-A0AAD4FB12-F1
#
_entry.id   AF-A0AAD4FB12-F1
#
_cell.length_a   1.000
_cell.length_b   1.000
_cell.length_c   1.000
_cell.angle_alpha   90.00
_cell.angle_beta   90.00
_cell.angle_gamma   90.00
#
_symmetry.space_group_name_H-M   'P 1'
#
loop_
_entity.id
_entity.type
_entity.pdbx_description
1 polymer ?
#
loop_
_entity_poly.entity_id
_entity_poly.type
_entity_poly.pdbx_seq_one_letter_code
_entity_poly.pdbx_strand_id
1 'polypeptide(L)'
;MVNITALLSSLITANHILSYHDVLDPFGHVSVRNPNTNTIFFIALQIGPATVSSLADIGEYLISDGTPVNGTVGGYAECYIHSEILKRYPDVNAVVHSHSEDVLPYTVIDTAFEPVYHMAGFLRD
;
A
#
# COMPACT_ATOMS: atom_id res chain seq x y z
N MET A 1 2.86 -6.27 -23.00
CA MET A 1 3.71 -6.53 -21.81
C MET A 1 3.68 -5.26 -20.98
N VAL A 2 3.35 -5.33 -19.69
CA VAL A 2 3.23 -4.13 -18.85
C VAL A 2 4.62 -3.59 -18.53
N ASN A 3 4.81 -2.26 -18.60
CA ASN A 3 6.08 -1.61 -18.31
C ASN A 3 6.31 -1.58 -16.79
N ILE A 4 7.11 -2.53 -16.29
CA ILE A 4 7.39 -2.66 -14.85
C ILE A 4 8.10 -1.43 -14.28
N THR A 5 9.01 -0.84 -15.03
CA THR A 5 9.74 0.37 -14.62
C THR A 5 8.80 1.54 -14.42
N ALA A 6 7.83 1.71 -15.32
CA ALA A 6 6.80 2.75 -15.18
C ALA A 6 5.92 2.50 -13.93
N LEU A 7 5.54 1.24 -13.67
CA LEU A 7 4.75 0.89 -12.48
C LEU A 7 5.50 1.22 -11.18
N LEU A 8 6.77 0.83 -11.09
CA LEU A 8 7.59 1.10 -9.90
C LEU A 8 7.84 2.61 -9.73
N SER A 9 8.02 3.36 -10.83
CA SER A 9 8.03 4.82 -10.76
C SER A 9 6.71 5.38 -10.23
N SER A 10 5.56 4.84 -10.67
CA SER A 10 4.25 5.26 -10.14
C SER A 10 4.07 4.92 -8.67
N LEU A 11 4.63 3.80 -8.19
CA LEU A 11 4.62 3.44 -6.77
C LEU A 11 5.43 4.44 -5.93
N ILE A 12 6.60 4.86 -6.40
CA ILE A 12 7.41 5.90 -5.74
C ILE A 12 6.62 7.22 -5.71
N THR A 13 6.04 7.63 -6.84
CA THR A 13 5.18 8.82 -6.92
C THR A 13 3.98 8.73 -5.97
N ALA A 14 3.36 7.57 -5.83
CA ALA A 14 2.23 7.37 -4.91
C ALA A 14 2.64 7.58 -3.46
N ASN A 15 3.81 7.08 -3.03
CA ASN A 15 4.33 7.35 -1.69
C ASN A 15 4.51 8.86 -1.45
N HIS A 16 5.07 9.59 -2.42
CA HIS A 16 5.24 11.04 -2.31
C HIS A 16 3.91 11.80 -2.26
N ILE A 17 2.96 11.48 -3.15
CA ILE A 17 1.64 12.14 -3.19
C ILE A 17 0.90 11.90 -1.87
N LEU A 18 0.84 10.65 -1.41
CA LEU A 18 0.10 10.32 -0.20
C LEU A 18 0.74 10.93 1.04
N SER A 19 2.08 11.02 1.09
CA SER A 19 2.77 11.72 2.18
C SER A 19 2.58 13.23 2.13
N TYR A 20 2.65 13.84 0.93
CA TYR A 20 2.46 15.28 0.76
C TYR A 20 1.05 15.75 1.15
N HIS A 21 0.05 14.89 0.97
CA HIS A 21 -1.34 15.17 1.34
C HIS A 21 -1.73 14.67 2.74
N ASP A 22 -0.76 14.32 3.59
CA ASP A 22 -0.98 13.83 4.96
C ASP A 22 -1.92 12.60 5.04
N VAL A 23 -1.98 11.82 3.94
CA VAL A 23 -2.67 10.52 3.92
C VAL A 23 -1.76 9.45 4.51
N LEU A 24 -0.46 9.50 4.25
CA LEU A 24 0.53 8.64 4.90
C LEU A 24 1.44 9.48 5.81
N ASP A 25 1.51 9.05 7.07
CA ASP A 25 2.52 9.49 8.01
C ASP A 25 3.86 8.73 7.75
N PRO A 26 4.91 8.90 8.58
CA PRO A 26 6.16 8.15 8.44
C PRO A 26 6.04 6.62 8.60
N PHE A 27 4.90 6.10 9.05
CA PHE A 27 4.67 4.67 9.31
C PHE A 27 3.69 4.01 8.33
N GLY A 28 2.94 4.79 7.57
CA GLY A 28 2.01 4.31 6.55
C GLY A 28 2.72 3.87 5.26
N HIS A 29 2.06 3.00 4.50
CA HIS A 29 2.65 2.39 3.32
C HIS A 29 1.62 2.00 2.26
N VAL A 30 2.09 1.96 1.00
CA VAL A 30 1.30 1.56 -0.18
C VAL A 30 2.02 0.45 -0.92
N SER A 31 1.26 -0.56 -1.34
CA SER A 31 1.74 -1.67 -2.16
C SER A 31 1.04 -1.76 -3.50
N VAL A 32 1.68 -2.41 -4.47
CA VAL A 32 1.06 -2.74 -5.76
C VAL A 32 1.40 -4.17 -6.19
N ARG A 33 0.41 -4.90 -6.69
CA ARG A 33 0.54 -6.24 -7.26
C ARG A 33 1.42 -6.20 -8.51
N ASN A 34 2.27 -7.22 -8.67
CA ASN A 34 3.04 -7.41 -9.89
C ASN A 34 2.11 -7.89 -11.03
N PRO A 35 1.92 -7.08 -12.09
CA PRO A 35 0.98 -7.40 -13.17
C PRO A 35 1.46 -8.54 -14.07
N ASN A 36 2.73 -8.96 -13.98
CA ASN A 36 3.30 -10.00 -14.84
C ASN A 36 3.14 -11.41 -14.25
N THR A 37 3.00 -11.55 -12.93
CA THR A 37 2.99 -12.87 -12.27
C THR A 37 1.78 -13.12 -11.39
N ASN A 38 1.08 -12.07 -10.93
CA ASN A 38 -0.04 -12.16 -9.98
C ASN A 38 0.29 -12.85 -8.63
N THR A 39 1.55 -13.22 -8.41
CA THR A 39 2.04 -13.94 -7.21
C THR A 39 2.94 -13.08 -6.33
N ILE A 40 3.42 -11.95 -6.85
CA ILE A 40 4.32 -11.03 -6.17
C ILE A 40 3.63 -9.68 -6.02
N PHE A 41 3.93 -8.96 -4.95
CA PHE A 41 3.63 -7.54 -4.82
C PHE A 41 4.87 -6.74 -4.42
N PHE A 42 4.84 -5.45 -4.72
CA PHE A 42 5.87 -4.46 -4.41
C PHE A 42 5.37 -3.53 -3.31
N ILE A 43 6.26 -3.17 -2.39
CA ILE A 43 6.03 -2.18 -1.33
C ILE A 43 7.37 -1.54 -0.99
N ALA A 44 7.38 -0.30 -0.50
CA ALA A 44 8.62 0.29 0.00
C ALA A 44 9.19 -0.53 1.18
N LEU A 45 10.50 -0.50 1.37
CA LEU A 45 11.15 -0.97 2.60
C LEU A 45 10.77 -0.07 3.78
N GLN A 46 11.18 -0.44 4.99
CA GLN A 46 10.85 0.29 6.22
C GLN A 46 11.56 1.65 6.31
N ILE A 47 11.15 2.58 5.46
CA ILE A 47 11.59 3.97 5.33
C ILE A 47 10.37 4.86 5.09
N GLY A 48 10.41 6.11 5.56
CA GLY A 48 9.26 7.01 5.43
C GLY A 48 8.87 7.25 3.96
N PRO A 49 7.57 7.32 3.63
CA PRO A 49 7.08 7.38 2.24
C PRO A 49 7.64 8.59 1.45
N ALA A 50 7.85 9.74 2.11
CA ALA A 50 8.47 10.92 1.50
C ALA A 50 9.93 10.70 1.04
N THR A 51 10.61 9.69 1.57
CA THR A 51 12.05 9.44 1.33
C THR A 51 12.32 8.34 0.31
N VAL A 52 11.29 7.59 -0.09
CA VAL A 52 11.40 6.57 -1.13
C VAL A 52 11.88 7.22 -2.42
N SER A 53 12.98 6.76 -3.01
CA SER A 53 13.64 7.50 -4.09
C SER A 53 14.10 6.62 -5.25
N SER A 54 14.25 5.31 -5.01
CA SER A 54 14.85 4.41 -5.98
C SER A 54 14.28 2.99 -5.90
N LEU A 55 14.63 2.17 -6.88
CA LEU A 55 14.27 0.75 -6.88
C LEU A 55 14.89 -0.04 -5.71
N ALA A 56 16.00 0.45 -5.15
CA ALA A 56 16.62 -0.17 -3.98
C ALA A 56 15.77 -0.02 -2.72
N ASP A 57 14.82 0.93 -2.73
CA ASP A 57 13.90 1.18 -1.63
C ASP A 57 12.62 0.33 -1.73
N ILE A 58 12.48 -0.51 -2.77
CA ILE A 58 11.29 -1.32 -3.02
C ILE A 58 11.60 -2.80 -2.75
N GLY A 59 10.84 -3.40 -1.85
CA GLY A 59 10.86 -4.83 -1.58
C GLY A 59 9.83 -5.60 -2.41
N GLU A 60 10.11 -6.88 -2.60
CA GLU A 60 9.24 -7.85 -3.27
C GLU A 60 8.82 -8.95 -2.29
N TYR A 61 7.53 -9.28 -2.31
CA TYR A 61 6.95 -10.25 -1.39
C TYR A 61 5.96 -11.16 -2.12
N LEU A 62 5.87 -12.40 -1.68
CA LEU A 62 4.85 -13.33 -2.15
C LEU A 62 3.47 -12.94 -1.61
N ILE A 63 2.46 -12.98 -2.47
CA ILE A 63 1.07 -12.73 -2.09
C ILE A 63 0.51 -13.89 -1.25
N SER A 64 1.04 -15.10 -1.40
CA SER A 64 0.56 -16.29 -0.68
C SER A 64 0.64 -16.16 0.85
N ASP A 65 1.70 -15.53 1.34
CA ASP A 65 2.12 -15.56 2.74
C ASP A 65 2.95 -14.35 3.20
N GLY A 66 3.23 -13.38 2.33
CA GLY A 66 4.05 -12.21 2.66
C GLY A 66 5.54 -12.52 2.79
N THR A 67 6.02 -13.68 2.34
CA THR A 67 7.45 -14.01 2.41
C THR A 67 8.27 -13.09 1.48
N PRO A 68 9.35 -12.45 1.96
CA PRO A 68 10.22 -11.63 1.12
C PRO A 68 10.96 -12.49 0.07
N VAL A 69 11.10 -11.96 -1.14
CA VAL A 69 11.81 -12.61 -2.25
C VAL A 69 12.85 -11.66 -2.86
N ASN A 70 13.64 -12.18 -3.82
CA ASN A 70 14.62 -11.41 -4.58
C ASN A 70 15.63 -10.62 -3.71
N GLY A 71 15.97 -11.15 -2.53
CA GLY A 71 16.94 -10.53 -1.63
C GLY A 71 16.39 -9.36 -0.81
N THR A 72 15.06 -9.21 -0.74
CA THR A 72 14.39 -8.20 0.10
C THR A 72 14.76 -8.37 1.57
N VAL A 73 15.26 -7.31 2.20
CA VAL A 73 15.64 -7.23 3.62
C VAL A 73 15.18 -5.88 4.18
N GLY A 74 14.78 -5.82 5.45
CA GLY A 74 14.37 -4.57 6.10
C GLY A 74 12.97 -4.08 5.70
N GLY A 75 12.06 -5.02 5.45
CA GLY A 75 10.66 -4.73 5.14
C GLY A 75 9.83 -4.28 6.33
N TYR A 76 8.66 -3.69 6.05
CA TYR A 76 7.62 -3.46 7.05
C TYR A 76 7.16 -4.77 7.69
N ALA A 77 7.00 -4.78 9.02
CA ALA A 77 6.40 -5.89 9.76
C ALA A 77 4.93 -6.13 9.37
N GLU A 78 4.28 -5.12 8.80
CA GLU A 78 2.87 -5.11 8.40
C GLU A 78 2.65 -5.54 6.94
N CYS A 79 3.70 -6.01 6.23
CA CYS A 79 3.56 -6.49 4.85
C CYS A 79 2.50 -7.60 4.70
N TYR A 80 2.23 -8.36 5.77
CA TYR A 80 1.21 -9.39 5.82
C TYR A 80 -0.23 -8.86 5.65
N ILE A 81 -0.50 -7.61 6.05
CA ILE A 81 -1.79 -6.96 5.78
C ILE A 81 -2.03 -6.90 4.27
N HIS A 82 -0.99 -6.50 3.53
CA HIS A 82 -1.03 -6.36 2.07
C HIS A 82 -1.16 -7.72 1.39
N SER A 83 -0.36 -8.71 1.80
CA SER A 83 -0.41 -10.05 1.21
C SER A 83 -1.79 -10.68 1.37
N GLU A 84 -2.39 -10.63 2.56
CA GLU A 84 -3.68 -11.27 2.81
C GLU A 84 -4.83 -10.56 2.08
N ILE A 85 -4.83 -9.23 1.97
CA ILE A 85 -5.81 -8.50 1.15
C ILE A 85 -5.67 -8.89 -0.33
N LEU A 86 -4.46 -8.83 -0.88
CA LEU A 86 -4.21 -9.18 -2.28
C LEU A 86 -4.52 -10.66 -2.57
N LYS A 87 -4.32 -11.56 -1.61
CA LYS A 87 -4.67 -12.98 -1.73
C LYS A 87 -6.18 -13.20 -1.69
N ARG A 88 -6.87 -12.53 -0.77
CA ARG A 88 -8.32 -12.68 -0.58
C ARG A 88 -9.14 -12.06 -1.71
N TYR A 89 -8.65 -10.98 -2.29
CA TYR A 89 -9.31 -10.19 -3.33
C TYR A 89 -8.43 -10.10 -4.59
N PRO A 90 -8.53 -11.07 -5.52
CA PRO A 90 -7.67 -11.12 -6.72
C PRO A 90 -7.77 -9.89 -7.63
N ASP A 91 -8.93 -9.23 -7.66
CA ASP A 91 -9.17 -8.04 -8.48
C ASP A 91 -8.53 -6.76 -7.88
N VAL A 92 -8.13 -6.80 -6.60
CA VAL A 92 -7.39 -5.70 -5.96
C VAL A 92 -5.94 -5.73 -6.43
N ASN A 93 -5.48 -4.58 -6.91
CA ASN A 93 -4.12 -4.41 -7.44
C ASN A 93 -3.23 -3.52 -6.57
N ALA A 94 -3.80 -2.73 -5.67
CA ALA A 94 -3.03 -1.88 -4.76
C ALA A 94 -3.72 -1.83 -3.39
N VAL A 95 -2.93 -1.68 -2.34
CA VAL A 95 -3.41 -1.61 -0.95
C VAL A 95 -2.66 -0.47 -0.27
N VAL A 96 -3.39 0.37 0.46
CA VAL A 96 -2.85 1.47 1.27
C VAL A 96 -3.18 1.19 2.72
N HIS A 97 -2.18 1.30 3.59
CA HIS A 97 -2.33 1.31 5.03
C HIS A 97 -1.92 2.68 5.56
N SER A 98 -2.79 3.31 6.36
CA SER A 98 -2.70 4.72 6.73
C SER A 98 -3.16 4.94 8.16
N HIS A 99 -2.55 5.94 8.81
CA HIS A 99 -2.98 6.49 10.10
C HIS A 99 -3.55 7.92 9.93
N SER A 100 -4.29 8.18 8.84
CA SER A 100 -4.86 9.49 8.57
C SER A 100 -5.72 9.98 9.74
N GLU A 101 -5.38 11.16 10.28
CA GLU A 101 -6.01 11.73 11.49
C GLU A 101 -7.51 11.98 11.31
N ASP A 102 -7.97 12.22 10.08
CA ASP A 102 -9.38 12.40 9.75
C ASP A 102 -10.22 11.12 9.93
N VAL A 103 -9.58 9.93 9.86
CA VAL A 103 -10.24 8.61 9.92
C VAL A 103 -9.94 7.90 11.23
N LEU A 104 -8.78 8.12 11.83
CA LEU A 104 -8.28 7.40 13.00
C LEU A 104 -9.26 7.39 14.20
N PRO A 105 -9.98 8.48 14.54
CA PRO A 105 -10.97 8.45 15.63
C PRO A 105 -12.06 7.38 15.47
N TYR A 106 -12.48 7.09 14.23
CA TYR A 106 -13.50 6.07 13.93
C TYR A 106 -13.03 4.63 14.22
N THR A 107 -11.74 4.44 14.48
CA THR A 107 -11.17 3.11 14.82
C THR A 107 -11.25 2.79 16.32
N VAL A 108 -11.56 3.77 17.17
CA VAL A 108 -11.54 3.64 18.64
C VAL A 108 -12.85 4.06 19.33
N ILE A 109 -13.86 4.45 18.55
CA ILE A 109 -15.19 4.82 19.05
C ILE A 109 -16.26 3.88 18.49
N ASP A 110 -17.40 3.79 19.18
CA ASP A 110 -18.55 2.99 18.76
C ASP A 110 -19.47 3.76 17.79
N THR A 111 -18.88 4.42 16.78
CA THR A 111 -19.61 5.20 15.78
C THR A 111 -19.12 4.82 14.38
N ALA A 112 -20.06 4.43 13.52
CA ALA A 112 -19.75 4.04 12.15
C ALA A 112 -19.27 5.22 11.29
N PHE A 113 -18.37 4.94 10.35
CA PHE A 113 -17.96 5.89 9.31
C PHE A 113 -18.93 5.86 8.14
N GLU A 114 -19.58 6.98 7.86
CA GLU A 114 -20.75 7.08 6.96
C GLU A 114 -20.48 8.01 5.78
N PRO A 115 -20.94 7.67 4.55
CA PRO A 115 -20.81 8.55 3.40
C PRO A 115 -21.84 9.69 3.44
N VAL A 116 -21.39 10.91 3.76
CA VAL A 116 -22.27 12.08 3.94
C VAL A 116 -22.28 13.06 2.76
N TYR A 117 -21.52 12.79 1.69
CA TYR A 117 -21.44 13.64 0.50
C TYR A 117 -21.07 12.85 -0.76
N HIS A 118 -21.24 13.47 -1.93
CA HIS A 118 -21.15 12.79 -3.22
C HIS A 118 -19.80 12.11 -3.52
N MET A 119 -18.66 12.63 -3.03
CA MET A 119 -17.36 11.98 -3.27
C MET A 119 -17.11 10.78 -2.35
N ALA A 120 -17.92 10.57 -1.31
CA ALA A 120 -17.81 9.43 -0.40
C ALA A 120 -18.57 8.19 -0.90
N GLY A 121 -19.12 8.22 -2.12
CA GLY A 121 -19.90 7.11 -2.68
C GLY A 121 -19.15 5.78 -2.75
N PHE A 122 -17.82 5.79 -2.73
CA PHE A 122 -16.98 4.59 -2.75
C PHE A 122 -16.96 3.80 -1.42
N LEU A 123 -17.48 4.36 -0.32
CA LEU A 123 -17.48 3.70 1.00
C LEU A 123 -18.57 2.64 1.17
N ARG A 124 -19.50 2.50 0.22
CA ARG A 124 -20.62 1.56 0.27
C ARG A 124 -20.81 0.86 -1.07
N ASP A 125 -21.38 -0.33 -1.00
CA ASP A 125 -21.94 -1.06 -2.15
C ASP A 125 -23.26 -0.45 -2.62
#